data_AF-A0A5B9EKI3-F1
#
_entry.id   AF-A0A5B9EKI3-F1
#
_cell.length_a   1.000
_cell.length_b   1.000
_cell.length_c   1.000
_cell.angle_alpha   90.00
_cell.angle_beta   90.00
_cell.angle_gamma   90.00
#
_symmetry.space_group_name_H-M   'P 1'
#
loop_
_entity.id
_entity.type
_entity.pdbx_description
1 polymer ?
#
loop_
_entity_poly.entity_id
_entity_poly.type
_entity_poly.pdbx_seq_one_letter_code
_entity_poly.pdbx_strand_id
1 'polypeptide(L)'
;MPLRKIATCCYCGTRAALVLTGEQRHELSCASCGAPLHNLKMLPISPTQATAPAATLARPAPAKRPKPAPRKRRKSVKKSKKRKGLAHKALSELWDVVDDIFD
;
A
#
# COMPACT_ATOMS: atom_id res chain seq x y z
N MET A 1 -27.59 -14.67 -21.87
CA MET A 1 -27.05 -14.36 -20.53
C MET A 1 -27.62 -13.02 -20.08
N PRO A 2 -28.09 -12.88 -18.83
CA PRO A 2 -28.70 -11.64 -18.36
C PRO A 2 -27.67 -10.52 -18.20
N LEU A 3 -27.99 -9.32 -18.68
CA LEU A 3 -27.06 -8.19 -18.68
C LEU A 3 -27.09 -7.48 -17.32
N ARG A 4 -25.93 -7.32 -16.69
CA ARG A 4 -25.80 -6.62 -15.40
C ARG A 4 -25.37 -5.18 -15.63
N LYS A 5 -26.12 -4.23 -15.08
CA LYS A 5 -25.79 -2.79 -15.12
C LYS A 5 -25.90 -2.18 -13.73
N ILE A 6 -25.08 -1.18 -13.45
CA ILE A 6 -25.28 -0.28 -12.31
C ILE A 6 -25.94 0.99 -12.82
N ALA A 7 -27.02 1.37 -12.12
CA ALA A 7 -27.70 2.64 -12.27
C ALA A 7 -27.37 3.54 -11.08
N THR A 8 -27.25 4.85 -11.33
CA THR A 8 -27.20 5.86 -10.28
C THR A 8 -28.23 6.93 -10.62
N CYS A 9 -29.10 7.28 -9.68
CA CYS A 9 -30.07 8.34 -9.88
C CYS A 9 -29.37 9.70 -9.78
N CYS A 10 -29.49 10.53 -10.83
CA CYS A 10 -28.91 11.87 -10.83
C CYS A 10 -29.59 12.84 -9.85
N TYR A 11 -30.80 12.51 -9.38
CA TYR A 11 -31.57 13.38 -8.49
C TYR A 11 -31.29 13.07 -7.02
N CYS A 12 -31.54 11.82 -6.58
CA CYS A 12 -31.42 11.44 -5.17
C CYS A 12 -30.14 10.64 -4.85
N GLY A 13 -29.30 10.35 -5.85
CA GLY A 13 -28.04 9.61 -5.65
C GLY A 13 -28.20 8.12 -5.37
N THR A 14 -29.42 7.57 -5.34
CA THR A 14 -29.64 6.15 -5.11
C THR A 14 -28.93 5.31 -6.17
N ARG A 15 -28.20 4.29 -5.71
CA ARG A 15 -27.42 3.40 -6.56
C ARG A 15 -28.01 2.00 -6.52
N ALA A 16 -28.24 1.41 -7.68
CA ALA A 16 -28.83 0.07 -7.81
C ALA A 16 -28.05 -0.77 -8.82
N ALA A 17 -27.88 -2.06 -8.51
CA ALA A 17 -27.42 -3.06 -9.47
C ALA A 17 -28.65 -3.76 -10.06
N LEU A 18 -28.75 -3.75 -11.38
CA LEU A 18 -29.91 -4.25 -12.12
C LEU A 18 -29.50 -5.41 -13.01
N VAL A 19 -30.37 -6.42 -13.07
CA VAL A 19 -30.24 -7.57 -13.95
C VAL A 19 -31.32 -7.44 -15.03
N LEU A 20 -30.90 -7.14 -16.26
CA LEU A 20 -31.80 -6.97 -17.39
C LEU A 20 -31.97 -8.31 -18.10
N THR A 21 -33.18 -8.86 -18.06
CA THR A 21 -33.53 -10.20 -18.59
C THR A 21 -34.41 -10.14 -19.83
N GLY A 22 -35.02 -8.99 -20.16
CA GLY A 22 -35.88 -8.81 -21.33
C GLY A 22 -35.15 -8.35 -22.59
N GLU A 23 -35.81 -8.51 -23.74
CA GLU A 23 -35.31 -8.06 -25.05
C GLU A 23 -35.74 -6.64 -25.42
N GLN A 24 -36.85 -6.16 -24.83
CA GLN A 24 -37.41 -4.85 -25.10
C GLN A 24 -36.69 -3.74 -24.33
N ARG A 25 -36.61 -2.56 -24.94
CA ARG A 25 -36.04 -1.36 -24.31
C ARG A 25 -37.14 -0.62 -23.56
N HIS A 26 -37.18 -0.77 -22.24
CA HIS A 26 -38.05 0.00 -21.37
C HIS A 26 -37.28 1.14 -20.71
N GLU A 27 -37.95 2.26 -20.47
CA GLU A 27 -37.41 3.34 -19.65
C GLU A 27 -37.44 2.90 -18.18
N LEU A 28 -36.33 3.11 -17.47
CA LEU A 28 -36.23 2.76 -16.05
C LEU A 28 -36.38 4.01 -15.20
N SER A 29 -37.16 3.90 -14.11
CA SER A 29 -37.36 4.97 -13.14
C SER A 29 -36.77 4.58 -11.78
N CYS A 30 -36.26 5.56 -11.04
CA CYS A 30 -35.77 5.35 -9.69
C CYS A 30 -36.92 4.98 -8.75
N ALA A 31 -36.80 3.89 -7.98
CA ALA A 31 -37.82 3.49 -7.01
C ALA A 31 -37.99 4.48 -5.84
N SER A 32 -36.98 5.30 -5.55
CA SER A 32 -37.00 6.25 -4.43
C SER A 32 -37.68 7.59 -4.80
N CYS A 33 -37.40 8.12 -5.99
CA CYS A 33 -37.87 9.46 -6.40
C CYS A 33 -38.61 9.50 -7.74
N GLY A 34 -38.75 8.38 -8.44
CA GLY A 34 -39.42 8.30 -9.73
C GLY A 34 -38.62 8.86 -10.92
N ALA A 35 -37.48 9.51 -10.70
CA ALA A 35 -36.70 10.12 -11.78
C ALA A 35 -36.17 9.07 -12.79
N PRO A 36 -36.15 9.38 -14.11
CA PRO A 36 -35.68 8.46 -15.13
C PRO A 36 -34.16 8.21 -15.05
N LEU A 37 -33.75 6.97 -15.33
CA LEU A 37 -32.38 6.47 -15.25
C LEU A 37 -31.77 6.31 -16.65
N HIS A 38 -31.24 7.40 -17.21
CA HIS A 38 -30.66 7.38 -18.57
C HIS A 38 -29.21 6.88 -18.63
N ASN A 39 -28.40 7.12 -17.60
CA ASN A 39 -26.98 6.77 -17.60
C ASN A 39 -26.71 5.51 -16.78
N LEU A 40 -26.65 4.37 -17.47
CA LEU A 40 -26.36 3.07 -16.88
C LEU A 40 -24.96 2.60 -17.27
N LYS A 41 -24.14 2.21 -16.28
CA LYS A 41 -22.81 1.65 -16.53
C LYS A 41 -22.88 0.13 -16.56
N MET A 42 -22.35 -0.49 -17.61
CA MET A 42 -22.28 -1.96 -17.68
C MET A 42 -21.28 -2.50 -16.67
N LEU A 43 -21.66 -3.60 -16.03
CA LEU A 43 -20.75 -4.37 -15.19
C LEU A 43 -20.11 -5.48 -16.04
N PRO A 44 -18.78 -5.67 -15.96
CA PRO A 44 -18.15 -6.82 -16.57
C PRO A 44 -18.70 -8.10 -15.91
N ILE A 45 -19.18 -9.02 -16.75
CA ILE A 45 -19.64 -10.33 -16.32
C ILE A 45 -18.46 -11.28 -16.55
N SER A 46 -17.60 -11.45 -15.55
CA SER A 46 -16.57 -12.49 -15.61
C SER A 46 -17.25 -13.86 -15.41
N PRO A 47 -16.96 -14.86 -16.27
CA PRO A 47 -17.55 -16.20 -16.16
C PRO A 47 -17.16 -16.88 -14.84
N THR A 48 -15.96 -16.56 -14.35
CA THR A 48 -15.56 -16.76 -12.97
C THR A 48 -16.21 -15.64 -12.18
N GLN A 49 -17.30 -15.90 -11.45
CA GLN A 49 -17.62 -15.03 -10.32
C GLN A 49 -16.35 -15.00 -9.49
N ALA A 50 -15.65 -13.87 -9.48
CA ALA A 50 -14.58 -13.66 -8.53
C ALA A 50 -15.29 -13.64 -7.18
N THR A 51 -15.47 -14.81 -6.58
CA THR A 51 -15.55 -14.95 -5.14
C THR A 51 -14.32 -14.21 -4.68
N ALA A 52 -14.50 -12.95 -4.26
CA ALA A 52 -13.48 -12.26 -3.50
C ALA A 52 -13.03 -13.28 -2.47
N PRO A 53 -11.73 -13.65 -2.42
CA PRO A 53 -11.27 -14.68 -1.51
C PRO A 53 -11.85 -14.30 -0.15
N ALA A 54 -12.68 -15.18 0.41
CA ALA A 54 -13.30 -14.95 1.70
C ALA A 54 -12.18 -14.48 2.60
N ALA A 55 -12.28 -13.24 3.10
CA ALA A 55 -11.19 -12.61 3.82
C ALA A 55 -10.70 -13.63 4.84
N THR A 56 -9.49 -14.15 4.64
CA THR A 56 -8.97 -15.21 5.48
C THR A 56 -8.99 -14.63 6.88
N LEU A 57 -9.81 -15.23 7.76
CA LEU A 57 -9.90 -14.84 9.16
C LEU A 57 -8.48 -14.61 9.66
N ALA A 58 -8.21 -13.39 10.15
CA ALA A 58 -6.88 -13.01 10.57
C ALA A 58 -6.33 -14.11 11.49
N ARG A 59 -5.35 -14.87 11.00
CA ARG A 59 -4.78 -15.99 11.74
C ARG A 59 -4.30 -15.41 13.07
N PRO A 60 -4.72 -15.95 14.23
CA PRO A 60 -4.32 -15.41 15.52
C PRO A 60 -2.79 -15.38 15.55
N ALA A 61 -2.23 -14.19 15.80
CA ALA A 61 -0.80 -14.02 15.89
C ALA A 61 -0.26 -14.96 16.99
N PRO A 62 0.86 -15.68 16.75
CA PRO A 62 1.40 -16.57 17.76
C PRO A 62 1.73 -15.78 19.02
N ALA A 63 1.23 -16.24 20.17
CA ALA A 63 1.48 -15.62 21.46
C ALA A 63 3.00 -15.51 21.68
N LYS A 64 3.49 -14.27 21.85
CA LYS A 64 4.91 -14.01 22.11
C LYS A 64 5.27 -14.66 23.44
N ARG A 65 6.05 -15.74 23.41
CA ARG A 65 6.64 -16.32 24.63
C ARG A 65 7.49 -15.24 25.33
N PRO A 66 7.39 -15.09 26.66
CA PRO A 66 8.24 -14.15 27.38
C PRO A 66 9.70 -14.52 27.16
N LYS A 67 10.51 -13.54 26.74
CA LYS A 67 11.94 -13.72 26.54
C LYS A 67 12.59 -13.97 27.91
N PRO A 68 13.51 -14.95 28.05
CA PRO A 68 14.23 -15.14 29.29
C PRO A 68 15.01 -13.86 29.65
N ALA A 69 14.99 -13.50 30.92
CA ALA A 69 15.66 -12.30 31.44
C ALA A 69 17.13 -12.26 30.99
N PRO A 70 17.64 -11.08 30.58
CA PRO A 70 18.99 -10.98 30.08
C PRO A 70 19.99 -11.32 31.19
N ARG A 71 20.66 -12.46 31.07
CA ARG A 71 21.84 -12.78 31.87
C ARG A 71 22.86 -11.67 31.65
N LYS A 72 23.30 -11.00 32.72
CA LYS A 72 24.29 -9.92 32.71
C LYS A 72 25.49 -10.36 31.86
N ARG A 73 25.61 -9.82 30.65
CA ARG A 73 26.76 -10.03 29.78
C ARG A 73 27.98 -9.41 30.47
N ARG A 74 29.04 -10.19 30.67
CA ARG A 74 30.35 -9.69 31.11
C ARG A 74 30.77 -8.58 30.15
N LYS A 75 31.13 -7.42 30.69
CA LYS A 75 31.49 -6.20 29.94
C LYS A 75 32.61 -6.55 28.94
N SER A 76 32.37 -6.34 27.66
CA SER A 76 33.43 -6.41 26.65
C SER A 76 34.40 -5.24 26.86
N VAL A 77 35.71 -5.56 26.82
CA VAL A 77 36.78 -4.57 26.92
C VAL A 77 36.72 -3.68 25.67
N LYS A 78 36.56 -2.36 25.85
CA LYS A 78 36.55 -1.38 24.75
C LYS A 78 37.90 -1.40 24.03
N LYS A 79 37.88 -1.57 22.70
CA LYS A 79 39.07 -1.38 21.85
C LYS A 79 39.56 0.07 21.99
N SER A 80 40.83 0.26 22.33
CA SER A 80 41.43 1.59 22.44
C SER A 80 41.56 2.23 21.05
N LYS A 81 41.36 3.55 20.99
CA LYS A 81 41.40 4.35 19.76
C LYS A 81 42.86 4.49 19.32
N LYS A 82 43.18 4.10 18.08
CA LYS A 82 44.51 4.30 17.47
C LYS A 82 44.79 5.80 17.42
N ARG A 83 45.80 6.26 18.17
CA ARG A 83 46.26 7.65 18.11
C ARG A 83 47.01 7.84 16.77
N LYS A 84 46.62 8.84 15.99
CA LYS A 84 47.33 9.20 14.76
C LYS A 84 48.73 9.68 15.15
N GLY A 85 49.76 9.02 14.64
CA GLY A 85 51.16 9.38 14.90
C GLY A 85 51.53 10.70 14.22
N LEU A 86 52.61 11.33 14.69
CA LEU A 86 53.14 12.61 14.19
C LEU A 86 53.38 12.62 12.67
N ALA A 87 53.64 11.45 12.07
CA ALA A 87 53.76 11.27 10.62
C ALA A 87 52.48 11.68 9.84
N HIS A 88 51.29 11.50 10.42
CA HIS A 88 50.05 11.96 9.79
C HIS A 88 49.94 13.49 9.77
N LYS A 89 50.62 14.21 10.68
CA LYS A 89 50.64 15.68 10.69
C LYS A 89 51.66 16.24 9.69
N ALA A 90 52.84 15.63 9.60
CA ALA A 90 53.87 16.07 8.65
C ALA A 90 53.43 15.88 7.18
N LEU A 91 52.73 14.78 6.88
CA LEU A 91 52.21 14.51 5.54
C LEU A 91 51.05 15.44 5.14
N SER A 92 50.28 15.98 6.11
CA SER A 92 49.23 16.97 5.78
C SER A 92 49.81 18.35 5.47
N GLU A 93 50.82 18.79 6.23
CA GLU A 93 51.47 20.09 5.98
C GLU A 93 52.23 20.11 4.65
N LEU A 94 52.83 18.98 4.24
CA LEU A 94 53.48 18.89 2.93
C LEU A 94 52.51 18.92 1.75
N TRP A 95 51.25 18.50 1.95
CA TRP A 95 50.26 18.46 0.87
C TRP A 95 49.62 19.82 0.63
N ASP A 96 49.34 20.58 1.71
CA ASP A 96 48.83 21.96 1.60
C ASP A 96 49.82 22.91 0.90
N VAL A 97 51.13 22.73 1.08
CA VAL A 97 52.16 23.57 0.40
C VAL A 97 52.35 23.17 -1.07
N VAL A 98 52.09 21.91 -1.42
CA VAL A 98 52.19 21.43 -2.81
C VAL A 98 51.02 21.95 -3.66
N ASP A 99 49.82 22.09 -3.09
CA ASP A 99 48.64 22.62 -3.78
C ASP A 99 48.77 24.13 -4.12
N ASP A 100 49.64 24.86 -3.42
CA ASP A 100 49.89 26.30 -3.66
C ASP A 100 51.01 26.55 -4.70
N ILE A 101 51.76 25.50 -5.10
CA ILE A 101 52.92 25.59 -6.02
C ILE A 101 52.60 25.13 -7.45
N PHE A 102 51.51 24.38 -7.65
CA PHE A 102 51.09 23.87 -8.96
C PHE A 102 49.97 24.72 -9.58
N ASP A 103 50.26 26.01 -9.82
CA ASP A 103 49.68 26.80 -10.93
C ASP A 103 50.76 26.97 -12.03
#